data_AF-A0A7K3Y1V7-F1
#
_entry.id   AF-A0A7K3Y1V7-F1
#
_cell.length_a   1.000
_cell.length_b   1.000
_cell.length_c   1.000
_cell.angle_alpha   90.00
_cell.angle_beta   90.00
_cell.angle_gamma   90.00
#
_symmetry.space_group_name_H-M   'P 1'
#
loop_
_entity.id
_entity.type
_entity.pdbx_description
1 polymer ?
#
loop_
_entity_poly.entity_id
_entity_poly.type
_entity_poly.pdbx_seq_one_letter_code
_entity_poly.pdbx_strand_id
1 'polypeptide(L)'
;MTDVYFADLRARGPGESKSQKIRRLFDAAGFGRMVRPGDLTAIKLHVGERGCDTYLRPIFARQVVEKVREHGAHPFITDTGTLYAGSRSDAVRHTITAIEHGFDYAVVGAPVIVADGLLGGYWREVAVAGKHFESVHIAGGILDADIMIVLSHVKGHDLA
;
A
#
# COMPACT_ATOMS: atom_id res chain seq x y z
N MET A 1 18.22 16.51 1.54
CA MET A 1 18.46 15.27 2.32
C MET A 1 17.12 14.91 2.95
N THR A 2 16.67 13.67 2.84
CA THR A 2 15.36 13.25 3.35
C THR A 2 15.53 12.65 4.73
N ASP A 3 14.66 13.02 5.68
CA ASP A 3 14.70 12.47 7.03
C ASP A 3 14.27 11.00 7.05
N VAL A 4 14.99 10.19 7.84
CA VAL A 4 14.70 8.76 8.02
C VAL A 4 14.33 8.52 9.47
N TYR A 5 13.09 8.07 9.69
CA TYR A 5 12.58 7.71 10.99
C TYR A 5 12.68 6.20 11.18
N PHE A 6 13.19 5.76 12.32
CA PHE A 6 13.49 4.35 12.58
C PHE A 6 12.95 3.89 13.92
N ALA A 7 12.45 2.65 13.97
CA ALA A 7 12.12 1.95 15.19
C ALA A 7 12.58 0.49 15.07
N ASP A 8 13.25 -0.02 16.11
CA ASP A 8 13.62 -1.43 16.16
C ASP A 8 12.39 -2.35 16.39
N LEU A 9 12.58 -3.67 16.28
CA LEU A 9 11.51 -4.66 16.47
C LEU A 9 11.37 -5.19 17.90
N ARG A 10 12.22 -4.78 18.85
CA ARG A 10 12.20 -5.28 20.24
C ARG A 10 11.01 -4.69 20.98
N ALA A 11 10.36 -5.45 21.85
CA ALA A 11 9.30 -4.94 22.71
C ALA A 11 9.57 -5.39 24.14
N ARG A 12 9.85 -4.43 25.04
CA ARG A 12 10.23 -4.69 26.44
C ARG A 12 9.15 -4.27 27.44
N GLY A 13 8.11 -3.59 26.99
CA GLY A 13 6.99 -3.22 27.86
C GLY A 13 5.69 -2.87 27.12
N PRO A 14 4.62 -2.62 27.88
CA PRO A 14 3.37 -2.09 27.34
C PRO A 14 3.62 -0.81 26.53
N GLY A 15 3.10 -0.73 25.30
CA GLY A 15 3.31 0.41 24.40
C GLY A 15 4.47 0.28 23.40
N GLU A 16 5.30 -0.76 23.51
CA GLU A 16 6.40 -1.03 22.57
C GLU A 16 6.06 -2.06 21.49
N SER A 17 4.78 -2.42 21.34
CA SER A 17 4.35 -3.32 20.28
C SER A 17 4.69 -2.75 18.89
N LYS A 18 4.92 -3.64 17.92
CA LYS A 18 5.18 -3.26 16.53
C LYS A 18 4.09 -2.34 15.98
N SER A 19 2.83 -2.58 16.36
CA SER A 19 1.69 -1.74 15.98
C SER A 19 1.84 -0.29 16.49
N GLN A 20 2.17 -0.12 17.77
CA GLN A 20 2.37 1.22 18.34
C GLN A 20 3.60 1.92 17.78
N LYS A 21 4.65 1.16 17.43
CA LYS A 21 5.83 1.69 16.75
C LYS A 21 5.50 2.23 15.36
N ILE A 22 4.69 1.51 14.58
CA ILE A 22 4.24 1.98 13.25
C ILE A 22 3.44 3.29 13.39
N ARG A 23 2.53 3.37 14.35
CA ARG A 23 1.76 4.61 14.61
C ARG A 23 2.67 5.78 14.97
N ARG A 24 3.65 5.56 15.86
CA ARG A 24 4.65 6.59 16.20
C ARG A 24 5.50 7.02 15.01
N LEU A 25 5.90 6.09 14.15
CA LEU A 25 6.64 6.42 12.93
C LEU A 25 5.81 7.25 11.97
N PHE A 26 4.52 6.93 11.80
CA PHE A 26 3.58 7.73 11.00
C PHE A 26 3.52 9.17 11.52
N ASP A 27 3.38 9.34 12.84
CA ASP A 27 3.29 10.65 13.48
C ASP A 27 4.63 11.42 13.40
N ALA A 28 5.75 10.76 13.68
CA ALA A 28 7.08 11.36 13.63
C ALA A 28 7.47 11.81 12.22
N ALA A 29 7.13 11.02 11.20
CA ALA A 29 7.30 11.37 9.79
C ALA A 29 6.35 12.50 9.32
N GLY A 30 5.37 12.87 10.14
CA GLY A 30 4.45 13.96 9.86
C GLY A 30 3.47 13.64 8.73
N PHE A 31 3.20 12.36 8.45
CA PHE A 31 2.28 11.94 7.39
C PHE A 31 0.87 12.49 7.59
N GLY A 32 0.43 12.63 8.85
CA GLY A 32 -0.87 13.23 9.19
C GLY A 32 -1.05 14.67 8.69
N ARG A 33 0.03 15.43 8.48
CA ARG A 33 -0.04 16.80 7.94
C ARG A 33 -0.32 16.84 6.43
N MET A 34 -0.12 15.73 5.73
CA MET A 34 -0.35 15.61 4.30
C MET A 34 -1.76 15.09 3.98
N VAL A 35 -2.40 14.40 4.93
CA VAL A 35 -3.74 13.82 4.78
C VAL A 35 -4.79 14.84 5.19
N ARG A 36 -5.76 15.11 4.31
CA ARG A 36 -6.88 16.02 4.56
C ARG A 36 -8.19 15.25 4.70
N PRO A 37 -9.17 15.79 5.45
CA PRO A 37 -10.51 15.21 5.51
C PRO A 37 -11.12 15.08 4.11
N GLY A 38 -11.65 13.90 3.79
CA GLY A 38 -12.26 13.59 2.50
C GLY A 38 -11.31 13.03 1.44
N ASP A 39 -9.98 13.07 1.64
CA ASP A 39 -9.01 12.55 0.66
C ASP A 39 -9.23 11.06 0.39
N LEU A 40 -9.23 10.66 -0.88
CA LEU A 40 -9.10 9.27 -1.29
C LEU A 40 -7.63 8.87 -1.15
N THR A 41 -7.31 8.11 -0.09
CA THR A 41 -5.92 7.79 0.26
C THR A 41 -5.54 6.37 -0.15
N ALA A 42 -4.67 6.25 -1.15
CA ALA A 42 -4.11 4.98 -1.59
C ALA A 42 -3.07 4.46 -0.58
N ILE A 43 -3.31 3.31 0.04
CA ILE A 43 -2.31 2.57 0.80
C ILE A 43 -1.74 1.49 -0.12
N LYS A 44 -0.70 1.86 -0.87
CA LYS A 44 -0.08 0.96 -1.84
C LYS A 44 0.78 -0.07 -1.13
N LEU A 45 0.53 -1.35 -1.38
CA LEU A 45 1.34 -2.46 -0.86
C LEU A 45 1.28 -3.67 -1.77
N HIS A 46 2.23 -4.59 -1.61
CA HIS A 46 2.20 -5.86 -2.32
C HIS A 46 1.50 -6.91 -1.46
N VAL A 47 0.35 -7.42 -1.90
CA VAL A 47 -0.48 -8.36 -1.11
C VAL A 47 0.09 -9.78 -1.03
N GLY A 48 0.95 -10.17 -1.96
CA GLY A 48 1.57 -11.49 -2.02
C GLY A 48 1.04 -12.30 -3.19
N GLU A 49 1.71 -13.39 -3.52
CA GLU A 49 1.21 -14.37 -4.49
C GLU A 49 0.58 -15.54 -3.72
N ARG A 50 -0.48 -16.15 -4.23
CA ARG A 50 -1.12 -17.28 -3.55
C ARG A 50 -0.09 -18.38 -3.26
N GLY A 51 -0.04 -18.83 -2.01
CA GLY A 51 0.91 -19.85 -1.53
C GLY A 51 2.19 -19.27 -0.91
N CYS A 52 2.43 -17.96 -1.01
CA CYS A 52 3.47 -17.29 -0.25
C CYS A 52 2.95 -16.79 1.09
N ASP A 53 3.83 -16.64 2.09
CA ASP A 53 3.53 -16.07 3.42
C ASP A 53 4.46 -14.89 3.79
N THR A 54 5.33 -14.48 2.86
CA THR A 54 6.36 -13.46 3.07
C THR A 54 5.87 -12.02 2.85
N TYR A 55 4.57 -11.81 2.68
CA TYR A 55 3.96 -10.50 2.52
C TYR A 55 3.93 -9.70 3.83
N LEU A 56 3.68 -8.39 3.73
CA LEU A 56 3.55 -7.53 4.90
C LEU A 56 2.38 -8.02 5.76
N ARG A 57 2.60 -8.17 7.08
CA ARG A 57 1.51 -8.59 7.98
C ARG A 57 0.34 -7.59 7.91
N PRO A 58 -0.90 -8.03 7.59
CA PRO A 58 -2.01 -7.10 7.40
C PRO A 58 -2.31 -6.20 8.61
N ILE A 59 -2.08 -6.72 9.83
CA ILE A 59 -2.22 -5.96 11.08
C ILE A 59 -1.31 -4.72 11.16
N PHE A 60 -0.22 -4.68 10.40
CA PHE A 60 0.66 -3.52 10.29
C PHE A 60 0.09 -2.48 9.32
N ALA A 61 -0.43 -2.92 8.18
CA ALA A 61 -1.14 -2.05 7.24
C ALA A 61 -2.36 -1.41 7.90
N ARG A 62 -3.10 -2.16 8.73
CA ARG A 62 -4.21 -1.64 9.53
C ARG A 62 -3.81 -0.41 10.33
N GLN A 63 -2.62 -0.39 10.94
CA GLN A 63 -2.23 0.76 11.77
C GLN A 63 -2.11 2.05 10.95
N VAL A 64 -1.65 1.96 9.71
CA VAL A 64 -1.57 3.10 8.79
C VAL A 64 -2.96 3.49 8.31
N VAL A 65 -3.81 2.52 7.96
CA VAL A 65 -5.21 2.76 7.59
C VAL A 65 -5.98 3.51 8.69
N GLU A 66 -5.87 3.06 9.95
CA GLU A 66 -6.50 3.75 11.09
C GLU A 66 -5.96 5.17 11.24
N LYS A 67 -4.64 5.39 11.15
CA LYS A 67 -4.05 6.73 11.23
C LYS A 67 -4.57 7.66 10.14
N VAL A 68 -4.73 7.17 8.90
CA VAL A 68 -5.31 7.95 7.81
C VAL A 68 -6.79 8.27 8.09
N ARG A 69 -7.57 7.29 8.53
CA ARG A 69 -8.98 7.47 8.90
C ARG A 69 -9.15 8.45 10.07
N GLU A 70 -8.26 8.45 11.06
CA GLU A 70 -8.26 9.41 12.18
C GLU A 70 -8.14 10.88 11.70
N HIS A 71 -7.59 11.11 10.51
CA HIS A 71 -7.51 12.44 9.88
C HIS A 71 -8.71 12.74 8.96
N GLY A 72 -9.75 11.89 8.98
CA GLY A 72 -11.00 12.10 8.23
C GLY A 72 -10.94 11.72 6.75
N ALA A 73 -9.86 11.06 6.30
CA ALA A 73 -9.72 10.59 4.93
C ALA A 73 -10.33 9.20 4.71
N HIS A 74 -10.42 8.80 3.44
CA HIS A 74 -10.99 7.52 2.99
C HIS A 74 -9.88 6.61 2.43
N PRO A 75 -9.24 5.77 3.28
CA PRO A 75 -8.17 4.89 2.85
C PRO A 75 -8.69 3.68 2.07
N PHE A 76 -7.91 3.24 1.07
CA PHE A 76 -8.09 1.97 0.38
C PHE A 76 -6.75 1.27 0.18
N ILE A 77 -6.71 -0.05 0.29
CA ILE A 77 -5.53 -0.85 -0.05
C ILE A 77 -5.46 -0.97 -1.57
N THR A 78 -4.27 -0.80 -2.14
CA THR A 78 -4.10 -0.89 -3.60
C THR A 78 -2.81 -1.54 -4.04
N ASP A 79 -2.88 -2.18 -5.19
CA ASP A 79 -1.79 -2.77 -5.97
C ASP A 79 -2.26 -2.82 -7.44
N THR A 80 -1.37 -3.20 -8.36
CA THR A 80 -1.71 -3.41 -9.78
C THR A 80 -1.66 -4.89 -10.15
N GLY A 81 -2.26 -5.25 -11.29
CA GLY A 81 -2.08 -6.54 -11.89
C GLY A 81 -0.61 -6.86 -12.18
N THR A 82 -0.25 -8.15 -12.14
CA THR A 82 1.08 -8.62 -12.52
C THR A 82 1.14 -8.91 -14.02
N LEU A 83 2.25 -8.55 -14.67
CA LEU A 83 2.50 -8.91 -16.08
C LEU A 83 2.74 -10.41 -16.26
N TYR A 84 3.18 -11.10 -15.20
CA TYR A 84 3.40 -12.55 -15.22
C TYR A 84 2.12 -13.29 -14.80
N ALA A 85 2.05 -14.57 -15.19
CA ALA A 85 0.93 -15.44 -14.84
C ALA A 85 0.91 -15.73 -13.34
N GLY A 86 -0.23 -15.49 -12.70
CA GLY A 86 -0.41 -15.69 -11.26
C GLY A 86 -1.83 -15.36 -10.80
N SER A 87 -2.07 -15.54 -9.51
CA SER A 87 -3.31 -15.16 -8.83
C SER A 87 -3.52 -13.64 -8.79
N ARG A 88 -2.53 -12.83 -9.16
CA ARG A 88 -2.65 -11.36 -9.30
C ARG A 88 -2.76 -10.85 -10.75
N SER A 89 -2.99 -11.72 -11.72
CA SER A 89 -3.04 -11.35 -13.14
C SER A 89 -4.31 -10.61 -13.58
N ASP A 90 -5.38 -10.61 -12.78
CA ASP A 90 -6.56 -9.75 -12.97
C ASP A 90 -7.13 -9.30 -11.62
N ALA A 91 -8.00 -8.29 -11.64
CA ALA A 91 -8.48 -7.69 -10.40
C ALA A 91 -9.31 -8.64 -9.51
N VAL A 92 -10.04 -9.59 -10.09
CA VAL A 92 -10.91 -10.51 -9.34
C VAL A 92 -10.05 -11.50 -8.57
N ARG A 93 -9.14 -12.19 -9.26
CA ARG A 93 -8.23 -13.15 -8.63
C ARG A 93 -7.28 -12.46 -7.66
N HIS A 94 -6.83 -11.25 -8.00
CA HIS A 94 -5.99 -10.44 -7.13
C HIS A 94 -6.72 -10.10 -5.82
N THR A 95 -7.96 -9.61 -5.92
CA THR A 95 -8.78 -9.28 -4.73
C THR A 95 -9.01 -10.50 -3.85
N ILE A 96 -9.31 -11.67 -4.43
CA ILE A 96 -9.43 -12.92 -3.69
C ILE A 96 -8.12 -13.25 -2.96
N THR A 97 -6.98 -13.14 -3.65
CA THR A 97 -5.65 -13.37 -3.04
C THR A 97 -5.40 -12.42 -1.87
N ALA A 98 -5.74 -11.14 -2.03
CA ALA A 98 -5.60 -10.14 -0.98
C ALA A 98 -6.44 -10.51 0.25
N ILE A 99 -7.69 -10.94 0.05
CA ILE A 99 -8.58 -11.40 1.12
C ILE A 99 -8.02 -12.65 1.81
N GLU A 100 -7.59 -13.66 1.06
CA GLU A 100 -7.00 -14.89 1.60
C GLU A 100 -5.74 -14.61 2.45
N HIS A 101 -4.99 -13.55 2.11
CA HIS A 101 -3.83 -13.09 2.87
C HIS A 101 -4.17 -12.14 4.02
N GLY A 102 -5.46 -11.90 4.28
CA GLY A 102 -5.96 -11.09 5.39
C GLY A 102 -5.94 -9.58 5.13
N PHE A 103 -5.83 -9.14 3.88
CA PHE A 103 -6.03 -7.73 3.49
C PHE A 103 -7.51 -7.39 3.26
N ASP A 104 -8.43 -8.20 3.77
CA ASP A 104 -9.85 -7.91 3.73
C ASP A 104 -10.24 -6.72 4.62
N TYR A 105 -11.44 -6.19 4.38
CA TYR A 105 -11.97 -5.06 5.12
C TYR A 105 -12.13 -5.32 6.62
N ALA A 106 -12.52 -6.53 7.04
CA ALA A 106 -12.75 -6.85 8.44
C ALA A 106 -11.43 -6.88 9.24
N VAL A 107 -10.31 -7.24 8.61
CA VAL A 107 -8.99 -7.27 9.23
C VAL A 107 -8.32 -5.90 9.17
N VAL A 108 -8.24 -5.29 7.98
CA VAL A 108 -7.44 -4.07 7.75
C VAL A 108 -8.25 -2.79 7.88
N GLY A 109 -9.57 -2.86 7.77
CA GLY A 109 -10.47 -1.70 7.89
C GLY A 109 -10.49 -0.81 6.65
N ALA A 110 -10.08 -1.31 5.48
CA ALA A 110 -10.10 -0.60 4.21
C ALA A 110 -10.43 -1.57 3.06
N PRO A 111 -11.15 -1.13 2.02
CA PRO A 111 -11.40 -1.95 0.85
C PRO A 111 -10.12 -2.15 0.05
N VAL A 112 -10.05 -3.26 -0.71
CA VAL A 112 -9.00 -3.50 -1.72
C VAL A 112 -9.50 -3.01 -3.07
N ILE A 113 -8.74 -2.15 -3.73
CA ILE A 113 -9.02 -1.65 -5.07
C ILE A 113 -7.78 -1.85 -5.93
N VAL A 114 -7.92 -2.66 -6.98
CA VAL A 114 -6.83 -2.92 -7.94
C VAL A 114 -6.78 -1.74 -8.92
N ALA A 115 -5.66 -1.01 -8.91
CA ALA A 115 -5.60 0.35 -9.47
C ALA A 115 -5.65 0.41 -11.00
N ASP A 116 -5.30 -0.67 -11.69
CA ASP A 116 -5.23 -0.77 -13.15
C ASP A 116 -6.48 -1.44 -13.76
N GLY A 117 -7.53 -1.61 -12.96
CA GLY A 117 -8.85 -2.07 -13.42
C GLY A 117 -8.90 -3.58 -13.65
N LEU A 118 -10.04 -4.05 -14.17
CA LEU A 118 -10.37 -5.48 -14.19
C LEU A 118 -9.30 -6.35 -14.87
N LEU A 119 -8.74 -5.87 -15.99
CA LEU A 119 -7.77 -6.58 -16.82
C LEU A 119 -6.45 -5.78 -17.02
N GLY A 120 -6.15 -4.79 -16.17
CA GLY A 120 -4.94 -3.96 -16.31
C GLY A 120 -5.04 -2.84 -17.36
N GLY A 121 -6.22 -2.61 -17.93
CA GLY A 121 -6.45 -1.60 -18.97
C GLY A 121 -6.74 -0.18 -18.48
N TYR A 122 -6.91 0.02 -17.17
CA TYR A 122 -7.18 1.34 -16.61
C TYR A 122 -5.87 2.07 -16.29
N TRP A 123 -5.38 2.83 -17.25
CA TRP A 123 -4.17 3.64 -17.12
C TRP A 123 -4.33 4.97 -17.83
N ARG A 124 -3.48 5.92 -17.47
CA ARG A 124 -3.30 7.18 -18.22
C ARG A 124 -1.82 7.40 -18.49
N GLU A 125 -1.52 8.01 -19.63
CA GLU A 125 -0.16 8.41 -19.98
C GLU A 125 0.23 9.65 -19.18
N VAL A 126 1.42 9.61 -18.58
CA VAL A 126 1.97 10.69 -17.77
C VAL A 126 3.34 11.04 -18.32
N ALA A 127 3.51 12.30 -18.72
CA ALA A 127 4.80 12.81 -19.16
C ALA A 127 5.82 12.76 -18.01
N VAL A 128 7.02 12.26 -18.31
CA VAL A 128 8.14 12.18 -17.36
C VAL A 128 9.42 12.64 -18.05
N ALA A 129 10.29 13.35 -17.33
CA ALA A 129 11.62 13.71 -17.83
C ALA A 129 12.62 12.55 -17.62
N GLY A 130 12.25 11.35 -18.09
CA GLY A 130 13.04 10.14 -17.92
C GLY A 130 14.21 10.06 -18.90
N LYS A 131 15.25 9.28 -18.56
CA LYS A 131 16.39 9.03 -19.46
C LYS A 131 16.00 8.22 -20.71
N HIS A 132 15.06 7.28 -20.56
CA HIS A 132 14.69 6.31 -21.60
C HIS A 132 13.30 6.53 -22.18
N PHE A 133 12.42 7.23 -21.44
CA PHE A 133 11.04 7.46 -21.82
C PHE A 133 10.66 8.90 -21.47
N GLU A 134 9.95 9.56 -22.38
CA GLU A 134 9.39 10.91 -22.20
C GLU A 134 7.98 10.86 -21.58
N SER A 135 7.35 9.68 -21.59
CA SER A 135 6.06 9.40 -20.97
C SER A 135 5.99 7.96 -20.48
N VAL A 136 5.15 7.70 -19.47
CA VAL A 136 4.90 6.36 -18.94
C VAL A 136 3.42 6.15 -18.67
N HIS A 137 2.97 4.91 -18.69
CA HIS A 137 1.62 4.54 -18.26
C HIS A 137 1.58 4.37 -16.74
N ILE A 138 0.67 5.07 -16.09
CA ILE A 138 0.39 4.92 -14.65
C ILE A 138 -1.05 4.47 -14.48
N ALA A 139 -1.26 3.51 -13.58
CA ALA A 139 -2.57 2.97 -13.26
C ALA A 139 -3.54 4.09 -12.86
N GLY A 140 -4.72 4.11 -13.47
CA GLY A 140 -5.67 5.20 -13.32
C GLY A 140 -6.10 5.40 -11.87
N GLY A 141 -6.32 4.32 -11.11
CA GLY A 141 -6.71 4.40 -9.71
C GLY A 141 -5.64 5.00 -8.80
N ILE A 142 -4.36 4.91 -9.17
CA ILE A 142 -3.28 5.63 -8.47
C ILE A 142 -3.35 7.13 -8.78
N LEU A 143 -3.62 7.49 -10.03
CA LEU A 143 -3.76 8.88 -10.47
C LEU A 143 -5.08 9.54 -10.04
N ASP A 144 -6.07 8.75 -9.63
CA ASP A 144 -7.34 9.22 -9.06
C ASP A 144 -7.24 9.46 -7.55
N ALA A 145 -6.20 8.93 -6.88
CA ALA A 145 -6.00 9.11 -5.46
C ALA A 145 -5.44 10.52 -5.16
N ASP A 146 -5.95 11.16 -4.12
CA ASP A 146 -5.46 12.47 -3.67
C ASP A 146 -4.08 12.36 -3.00
N ILE A 147 -3.84 11.23 -2.33
CA ILE A 147 -2.59 10.94 -1.64
C ILE A 147 -2.29 9.45 -1.69
N MET A 148 -1.00 9.10 -1.78
CA MET A 148 -0.54 7.72 -1.72
C MET A 148 0.52 7.54 -0.63
N ILE A 149 0.31 6.54 0.23
CA ILE A 149 1.27 6.07 1.22
C ILE A 149 1.72 4.67 0.81
N VAL A 150 3.02 4.48 0.62
CA VAL A 150 3.59 3.21 0.14
C VAL A 150 4.13 2.39 1.31
N LEU A 151 3.60 1.18 1.50
CA LEU A 151 4.11 0.21 2.46
C LEU A 151 4.90 -0.87 1.72
N SER A 152 6.19 -0.91 2.01
CA SER A 152 7.12 -1.88 1.43
C SER A 152 7.70 -2.79 2.50
N HIS A 153 8.05 -4.00 2.11
CA HIS A 153 8.87 -4.91 2.89
C HIS A 153 10.00 -5.42 1.99
N VAL A 154 11.12 -5.76 2.60
CA VAL A 154 12.26 -6.29 1.86
C VAL A 154 11.94 -7.70 1.41
N LYS A 155 11.97 -7.90 0.10
CA LYS A 155 11.99 -9.20 -0.55
C LYS A 155 13.34 -9.32 -1.23
N GLY A 156 14.13 -10.33 -0.87
CA GLY A 156 15.35 -10.65 -1.61
C GLY A 156 14.97 -11.14 -3.00
N HIS A 157 14.95 -10.24 -3.99
CA HIS A 157 14.83 -10.62 -5.39
C HIS A 157 16.24 -10.78 -5.95
N ASP A 158 16.48 -11.88 -6.67
CA ASP A 158 17.79 -12.14 -7.28
C ASP A 158 18.15 -11.10 -8.35
N LEU A 159 17.16 -10.43 -8.94
CA LEU A 159 17.29 -9.31 -9.88
C LEU A 159 16.16 -8.30 -9.63
N ALA A 160 16.52 -7.03 -9.42
CA ALA A 160 15.62 -5.90 -9.25
C ALA A 160 15.81 -4.90 -10.39
#